data_AF-A0A659R5B9-F1
#
_entry.id   AF-A0A659R5B9-F1
#
_cell.length_a   1.000
_cell.length_b   1.000
_cell.length_c   1.000
_cell.angle_alpha   90.00
_cell.angle_beta   90.00
_cell.angle_gamma   90.00
#
_symmetry.space_group_name_H-M   'P 1'
#
loop_
_entity.id
_entity.type
_entity.pdbx_description
1 polymer ?
#
loop_
_entity_poly.entity_id
_entity_poly.type
_entity_poly.pdbx_seq_one_letter_code
_entity_poly.pdbx_strand_id
1 'polypeptide(L)'
;VTDDATLELNTGGDFDNAIGGSGNVVKSGADTLTLSGSNTYTGGTLISDGTLVASNVEALGTGSVTDNATLELNTGGDFDNAISGSGQVV
;
A
#
# COMPACT_ATOMS: atom_id res chain seq x y z
N VAL A 1 6.69 12.05 1.43
CA VAL A 1 5.33 12.62 1.30
C VAL A 1 4.71 12.64 2.68
N THR A 2 4.21 13.79 3.13
CA THR A 2 3.36 13.84 4.33
C THR A 2 1.97 14.22 3.88
N ASP A 3 1.00 13.36 4.13
CA ASP A 3 -0.39 13.59 3.74
C ASP A 3 -1.33 13.20 4.88
N ASP A 4 -2.21 14.12 5.23
CA ASP A 4 -3.27 13.92 6.23
C ASP A 4 -4.64 13.69 5.56
N ALA A 5 -4.67 13.62 4.22
CA ALA A 5 -5.86 13.40 3.42
C ALA A 5 -5.82 12.03 2.69
N THR A 6 -5.79 12.02 1.35
CA THR A 6 -5.69 10.80 0.56
C THR A 6 -4.63 10.96 -0.50
N LEU A 7 -3.67 10.05 -0.49
CA LEU A 7 -2.66 9.90 -1.53
C LEU A 7 -3.12 8.83 -2.51
N GLU A 8 -3.52 9.25 -3.70
CA GLU A 8 -3.91 8.33 -4.78
C GLU A 8 -2.70 7.95 -5.64
N LEU A 9 -2.52 6.64 -5.83
CA LEU A 9 -1.51 6.01 -6.67
C LEU A 9 -2.24 5.34 -7.84
N ASN A 10 -2.37 6.07 -8.95
CA ASN A 10 -3.14 5.66 -10.12
C ASN A 10 -2.28 5.22 -11.33
N THR A 11 -0.97 5.09 -11.13
CA THR A 11 0.00 4.63 -12.15
C THR A 11 0.66 3.33 -11.72
N GLY A 12 1.34 2.66 -12.67
CA GLY A 12 2.29 1.60 -12.35
C GLY A 12 3.71 2.11 -12.09
N GLY A 13 4.65 1.17 -11.91
CA GLY A 13 6.08 1.44 -11.72
C GLY A 13 6.52 1.36 -10.26
N ASP A 14 7.54 2.12 -9.89
CA ASP A 14 8.10 2.11 -8.54
C ASP A 14 7.78 3.42 -7.80
N PHE A 15 7.38 3.30 -6.53
CA PHE A 15 7.21 4.40 -5.59
C PHE A 15 8.08 4.12 -4.35
N ASP A 16 9.25 4.77 -4.31
CA ASP A 16 10.31 4.57 -3.31
C ASP A 16 10.32 5.65 -2.21
N ASN A 17 9.55 6.71 -2.37
CA ASN A 17 9.46 7.77 -1.39
C ASN A 17 8.76 7.29 -0.10
N ALA A 18 9.31 7.69 1.05
CA ALA A 18 8.64 7.50 2.33
C ALA A 18 7.36 8.35 2.43
N ILE A 19 6.26 7.75 2.84
CA ILE A 19 4.95 8.34 3.07
C ILE A 19 4.70 8.36 4.60
N GLY A 20 4.28 9.50 5.13
CA GLY A 20 3.85 9.65 6.52
C GLY A 20 2.60 10.52 6.64
N GLY A 21 2.12 10.70 7.87
CA GLY A 21 0.89 11.46 8.14
C GLY A 21 -0.29 10.56 8.48
N SER A 22 -1.43 11.18 8.73
CA SER A 22 -2.65 10.49 9.17
C SER A 22 -3.57 10.05 8.03
N GLY A 23 -3.24 10.43 6.79
CA GLY A 23 -4.03 10.15 5.59
C GLY A 23 -3.97 8.70 5.12
N ASN A 24 -4.81 8.42 4.13
CA ASN A 24 -4.94 7.11 3.49
C ASN A 24 -4.14 7.03 2.20
N VAL A 25 -3.67 5.83 1.84
CA VAL A 25 -3.12 5.53 0.52
C VAL A 25 -4.16 4.76 -0.29
N VAL A 26 -4.39 5.15 -1.54
CA VAL A 26 -5.32 4.47 -2.45
C VAL A 26 -4.56 4.02 -3.70
N LYS A 27 -4.51 2.72 -3.97
CA LYS A 27 -4.05 2.15 -5.23
C LYS A 27 -5.25 1.93 -6.16
N SER A 28 -5.34 2.73 -7.22
CA SER A 28 -6.49 2.75 -8.16
C SER A 28 -6.12 2.53 -9.62
N GLY A 29 -4.82 2.53 -9.95
CA GLY A 29 -4.35 2.25 -11.32
C GLY A 29 -4.44 0.75 -11.64
N ALA A 30 -4.75 0.39 -12.88
CA ALA A 30 -4.85 -1.02 -13.30
C ALA A 30 -3.48 -1.74 -13.35
N ASP A 31 -2.38 -0.99 -13.46
CA ASP A 31 -1.02 -1.54 -13.57
C ASP A 31 -0.44 -1.96 -12.21
N THR A 32 0.67 -2.69 -12.24
CA THR A 32 1.46 -3.01 -11.04
C THR A 32 2.23 -1.79 -10.54
N LEU A 33 2.11 -1.49 -9.24
CA LEU A 33 2.95 -0.52 -8.55
C LEU A 33 3.73 -1.19 -7.43
N THR A 34 5.05 -1.02 -7.42
CA THR A 34 5.91 -1.39 -6.29
C THR A 34 5.98 -0.25 -5.30
N LEU A 35 5.55 -0.49 -4.07
CA LEU A 35 5.72 0.42 -2.95
C LEU A 35 6.89 -0.05 -2.09
N SER A 36 7.96 0.74 -2.08
CA SER A 36 9.24 0.37 -1.47
C SER A 36 9.76 1.40 -0.46
N GLY A 37 9.05 2.51 -0.26
CA GLY A 37 9.36 3.48 0.79
C GLY A 37 9.18 2.90 2.20
N SER A 38 10.00 3.35 3.15
CA SER A 38 9.78 3.09 4.57
C SER A 38 8.65 4.00 5.07
N ASN A 39 7.43 3.46 5.08
CA ASN A 39 6.23 4.26 5.27
C ASN A 39 5.77 4.26 6.73
N THR A 40 5.25 5.39 7.18
CA THR A 40 4.82 5.64 8.58
C THR A 40 3.40 6.17 8.66
N TYR A 41 2.66 6.21 7.55
CA TYR A 41 1.27 6.67 7.55
C TYR A 41 0.36 5.74 8.37
N THR A 42 -0.69 6.32 8.93
CA THR A 42 -1.59 5.61 9.87
C THR A 42 -3.01 5.41 9.35
N GLY A 43 -3.45 6.11 8.29
CA GLY A 43 -4.85 6.07 7.81
C GLY A 43 -5.25 4.72 7.21
N GLY A 44 -4.29 4.01 6.61
CA GLY A 44 -4.49 2.69 5.99
C GLY A 44 -4.39 2.74 4.47
N THR A 45 -4.48 1.56 3.85
CA THR A 45 -4.28 1.36 2.41
C THR A 45 -5.49 0.70 1.78
N LEU A 46 -6.05 1.32 0.75
CA LEU A 46 -7.08 0.73 -0.09
C LEU A 46 -6.48 0.33 -1.44
N ILE A 47 -6.58 -0.95 -1.79
CA ILE A 47 -6.22 -1.44 -3.12
C ILE A 47 -7.53 -1.71 -3.85
N SER A 48 -7.86 -0.83 -4.78
CA SER A 48 -9.12 -0.86 -5.52
C SER A 48 -8.98 -1.45 -6.93
N ASP A 49 -7.78 -1.38 -7.53
CA ASP A 49 -7.49 -1.96 -8.83
C ASP A 49 -6.00 -2.28 -9.00
N GLY A 50 -5.70 -3.17 -9.96
CA GLY A 50 -4.35 -3.62 -10.30
C GLY A 50 -3.63 -4.36 -9.17
N THR A 51 -2.29 -4.28 -9.19
CA THR A 51 -1.43 -4.91 -8.18
C THR A 51 -0.67 -3.86 -7.38
N LEU A 52 -0.66 -3.99 -6.06
CA LEU A 52 0.27 -3.30 -5.18
C LEU A 52 1.31 -4.32 -4.68
N VAL A 53 2.59 -4.07 -4.96
CA VAL A 53 3.69 -4.89 -4.44
C VAL A 53 4.31 -4.18 -3.24
N ALA A 54 4.27 -4.80 -2.07
CA ALA A 54 4.97 -4.35 -0.88
C ALA A 54 6.36 -5.01 -0.83
N SER A 55 7.43 -4.25 -1.08
CA SER A 55 8.79 -4.81 -1.23
C SER A 55 9.61 -4.81 0.07
N ASN A 56 9.05 -4.33 1.18
CA ASN A 56 9.59 -4.40 2.54
C ASN A 56 8.43 -4.34 3.56
N VAL A 57 8.71 -4.65 4.83
CA VAL A 57 7.68 -4.73 5.87
C VAL A 57 7.11 -3.37 6.26
N GLU A 58 7.86 -2.28 6.07
CA GLU A 58 7.40 -0.92 6.33
C GLU A 58 6.59 -0.32 5.16
N ALA A 59 6.47 -1.01 4.03
CA ALA A 59 5.87 -0.46 2.82
C ALA A 59 4.38 -0.10 2.98
N LEU A 60 3.65 -0.80 3.85
CA LEU A 60 2.19 -0.61 4.01
C LEU A 60 1.82 0.33 5.16
N GLY A 61 2.81 1.01 5.76
CA GLY A 61 2.57 1.85 6.94
C GLY A 61 2.03 1.02 8.11
N THR A 62 1.33 1.68 9.04
CA THR A 62 0.81 1.02 10.26
C THR A 62 -0.71 0.84 10.27
N GLY A 63 -1.42 1.42 9.30
CA GLY A 63 -2.87 1.30 9.17
C GLY A 63 -3.34 -0.04 8.62
N SER A 64 -4.65 -0.30 8.64
CA SER A 64 -5.21 -1.51 8.02
C SER A 64 -5.11 -1.48 6.50
N VAL A 65 -5.14 -2.65 5.86
CA VAL A 65 -5.20 -2.80 4.41
C VAL A 65 -6.57 -3.37 4.01
N THR A 66 -7.24 -2.69 3.10
CA THR A 66 -8.40 -3.21 2.37
C THR A 66 -7.97 -3.54 0.95
N ASP A 67 -7.78 -4.82 0.68
CA ASP A 67 -7.44 -5.34 -0.64
C ASP A 67 -8.68 -5.85 -1.37
N ASN A 68 -9.09 -5.14 -2.43
CA ASN A 68 -10.16 -5.56 -3.33
C ASN A 68 -9.61 -5.96 -4.72
N ALA A 69 -8.29 -6.04 -4.89
CA ALA A 69 -7.64 -6.43 -6.14
C ALA A 69 -6.50 -7.43 -5.87
N THR A 70 -5.24 -7.01 -5.98
CA THR A 70 -4.09 -7.88 -5.65
C THR A 70 -3.07 -7.14 -4.81
N LEU A 71 -2.74 -7.73 -3.66
CA LEU A 71 -1.61 -7.37 -2.82
C LEU A 71 -0.53 -8.44 -2.93
N GLU A 72 0.67 -8.06 -3.37
CA GLU A 72 1.84 -8.95 -3.39
C GLU A 72 2.79 -8.59 -2.25
N LEU A 73 3.07 -9.54 -1.36
CA LEU A 73 4.02 -9.37 -0.25
C LEU A 73 5.40 -9.89 -0.66
N ASN A 74 6.17 -9.05 -1.34
CA ASN A 74 7.46 -9.43 -1.94
C ASN A 74 8.66 -9.19 -1.02
N THR A 75 8.54 -9.63 0.23
CA THR A 75 9.63 -9.67 1.21
C THR A 75 9.36 -10.75 2.26
N GLY A 76 10.41 -11.21 2.95
CA GLY A 76 10.24 -11.93 4.21
C GLY A 76 9.97 -10.97 5.37
N GLY A 77 9.35 -11.47 6.44
CA GLY A 77 9.05 -10.73 7.66
C GLY A 77 7.57 -10.77 8.02
N ASP A 78 7.23 -10.11 9.12
CA ASP A 78 5.85 -10.00 9.61
C ASP A 78 5.27 -8.65 9.16
N PHE A 79 4.07 -8.69 8.57
CA PHE A 79 3.25 -7.52 8.35
C PHE A 79 2.19 -7.45 9.46
N ASP A 80 2.26 -6.41 10.29
CA ASP A 80 1.32 -6.21 11.41
C ASP A 80 -0.05 -5.67 10.94
N ASN A 81 -0.16 -5.28 9.67
CA ASN A 81 -1.38 -4.71 9.13
C ASN A 81 -2.52 -5.74 9.15
N ALA A 82 -3.70 -5.33 9.62
CA ALA A 82 -4.90 -6.11 9.41
C ALA A 82 -5.31 -6.06 7.93
N ILE A 83 -5.29 -7.20 7.24
CA ILE A 83 -5.67 -7.32 5.83
C ILE A 83 -7.11 -7.84 5.71
N SER A 84 -7.92 -7.15 4.92
CA SER A 84 -9.33 -7.44 4.66
C SER A 84 -9.69 -7.17 3.20
N GLY A 85 -10.90 -7.54 2.77
CA GLY A 85 -11.42 -7.22 1.43
C GLY A 85 -11.71 -8.45 0.59
N SER A 86 -12.04 -8.23 -0.69
CA SER A 86 -12.41 -9.30 -1.64
C SER A 86 -11.27 -9.74 -2.57
N GLY A 87 -10.11 -9.09 -2.47
CA GLY A 87 -8.93 -9.31 -3.29
C GLY A 87 -8.14 -10.56 -2.93
N GLN A 88 -6.93 -10.66 -3.47
CA GLN A 88 -6.04 -11.79 -3.28
C GLN A 88 -4.67 -11.32 -2.80
N VAL A 89 -4.22 -11.92 -1.70
CA VAL A 89 -2.85 -11.76 -1.20
C VAL A 89 -1.99 -12.87 -1.79
N VAL A 90 -0.89 -12.49 -2.42
CA VAL A 90 0.05 -13.41 -3.11
C VAL A 90 1.48 -13.28 -2.60
#